data_AF-A0A1H5T569-F1
#
_entry.id   AF-A0A1H5T569-F1
#
_cell.length_a   1.000
_cell.length_b   1.000
_cell.length_c   1.000
_cell.angle_alpha   90.00
_cell.angle_beta   90.00
_cell.angle_gamma   90.00
#
_symmetry.space_group_name_H-M   'P 1'
#
loop_
_entity.id
_entity.type
_entity.pdbx_description
1 polymer ?
#
loop_
_entity_poly.entity_id
_entity_poly.type
_entity_poly.pdbx_seq_one_letter_code
_entity_poly.pdbx_strand_id
1 'polypeptide(L)'
;MPTKAVPWIKVVVHVLLLIPVALLFRDYQSGALANQADPVNYITHLTGDWALWILLMSLAVTPVRRIHSSLAWLIRLRRMIGLYAFFYATLHLATYVFLFSGYDTATAIDGLRHGKLGEPFHQFALAWPAIWVDITKRKFIQVGFAAWVILLALTITSPQRVLRWMGGKNWQRLHRLVYLAGIAAVIHYWWLVKTGVTRPLPDTLVLALLLGIRVVFAIMKRVRSGRSVPVTSASV
;
A
#
# COMPACT_ATOMS: atom_id res chain seq x y z
N MET A 1 -4.63 -13.17 24.06
CA MET A 1 -3.19 -12.85 24.14
C MET A 1 -2.94 -11.88 25.28
N PRO A 2 -1.91 -12.12 26.12
CA PRO A 2 -1.54 -11.19 27.18
C PRO A 2 -1.14 -9.85 26.57
N THR A 3 -1.71 -8.77 27.10
CA THR A 3 -1.54 -7.39 26.61
C THR A 3 -0.06 -6.96 26.52
N LYS A 4 0.79 -7.55 27.36
CA LYS A 4 2.24 -7.29 27.43
C LYS A 4 3.03 -7.76 26.18
N ALA A 5 2.52 -8.73 25.42
CA ALA A 5 3.21 -9.24 24.23
C ALA A 5 3.04 -8.34 22.99
N VAL A 6 2.01 -7.48 22.96
CA VAL A 6 1.66 -6.71 21.76
C VAL A 6 2.73 -5.71 21.31
N PRO A 7 3.42 -4.97 22.20
CA PRO A 7 4.53 -4.10 21.79
C PRO A 7 5.67 -4.89 21.14
N TRP A 8 6.07 -6.03 21.71
CA TRP A 8 7.10 -6.89 21.14
C TRP A 8 6.71 -7.43 19.78
N ILE A 9 5.45 -7.86 19.61
CA ILE A 9 4.93 -8.28 18.30
C ILE A 9 5.02 -7.14 17.28
N LYS A 10 4.71 -5.89 17.68
CA LYS A 10 4.88 -4.73 16.79
C LYS A 10 6.34 -4.54 16.38
N VAL A 11 7.28 -4.67 17.30
CA VAL A 11 8.72 -4.59 16.98
C VAL A 11 9.12 -5.68 15.99
N VAL A 12 8.70 -6.93 16.23
CA VAL A 12 8.97 -8.03 15.30
C VAL A 12 8.37 -7.76 13.92
N VAL A 13 7.11 -7.35 13.84
CA VAL A 13 6.47 -7.01 12.56
C VAL A 13 7.18 -5.82 11.88
N HIS A 14 7.71 -4.87 12.64
CA HIS A 14 8.43 -3.70 12.11
C HIS A 14 9.72 -4.15 11.43
N VAL A 15 10.50 -4.98 12.13
CA VAL A 15 11.73 -5.56 11.61
C VAL A 15 11.43 -6.41 10.37
N LEU A 16 10.43 -7.31 10.44
CA LEU A 16 10.04 -8.16 9.32
C LEU A 16 9.67 -7.36 8.08
N LEU A 17 8.89 -6.28 8.24
CA LEU A 17 8.48 -5.43 7.13
C LEU A 17 9.63 -4.57 6.57
N LEU A 18 10.77 -4.43 7.26
CA LEU A 18 11.97 -3.76 6.75
C LEU A 18 12.96 -4.72 6.07
N ILE A 19 12.81 -6.04 6.25
CA ILE A 19 13.72 -7.05 5.68
C ILE A 19 13.96 -6.83 4.17
N PRO A 20 12.93 -6.66 3.32
CA PRO A 20 13.15 -6.51 1.88
C PRO A 20 14.05 -5.33 1.52
N VAL A 21 13.87 -4.19 2.19
CA VAL A 21 14.73 -3.01 1.99
C VAL A 21 16.14 -3.26 2.51
N ALA A 22 16.27 -3.93 3.66
CA ALA A 22 17.58 -4.29 4.19
C ALA A 22 18.35 -5.25 3.27
N LEU A 23 17.66 -6.21 2.65
CA LEU A 23 18.23 -7.12 1.66
C LEU A 23 18.62 -6.39 0.39
N LEU A 24 17.76 -5.50 -0.14
CA LEU A 24 18.11 -4.65 -1.28
C LEU A 24 19.36 -3.81 -1.02
N PHE A 25 19.47 -3.23 0.19
CA PHE A 25 20.63 -2.45 0.58
C PHE A 25 21.91 -3.29 0.69
N ARG A 26 21.81 -4.50 1.24
CA ARG A 26 22.91 -5.48 1.26
C ARG A 26 23.34 -5.88 -0.15
N ASP A 27 22.38 -6.17 -1.02
CA ASP A 27 22.62 -6.63 -2.39
C ASP A 27 23.23 -5.50 -3.25
N TYR A 28 22.87 -4.24 -2.97
CA TYR A 28 23.54 -3.07 -3.54
C TYR A 28 25.00 -2.97 -3.09
N GLN A 29 25.27 -3.03 -1.78
CA GLN A 29 26.63 -2.89 -1.25
C GLN A 29 27.57 -4.03 -1.67
N SER A 30 27.04 -5.25 -1.77
CA SER A 30 27.82 -6.42 -2.19
C SER A 30 28.04 -6.49 -3.71
N GLY A 31 27.45 -5.58 -4.50
CA GLY A 31 27.47 -5.64 -5.96
C GLY A 31 26.60 -6.76 -6.54
N ALA A 32 25.85 -7.50 -5.72
CA ALA A 32 24.99 -8.59 -6.16
C ALA A 32 23.88 -8.10 -7.11
N LEU A 33 23.42 -6.85 -6.99
CA LEU A 33 22.49 -6.26 -7.95
C LEU A 33 23.09 -6.15 -9.36
N ALA A 34 24.40 -5.91 -9.49
CA ALA A 34 25.05 -5.84 -10.80
C ALA A 34 25.09 -7.19 -11.54
N ASN A 35 24.91 -8.29 -10.80
CA ASN A 35 24.83 -9.64 -11.38
C ASN A 35 23.43 -9.97 -11.94
N GLN A 36 22.44 -9.10 -11.72
CA GLN A 36 21.11 -9.30 -12.28
C GLN A 36 21.07 -8.86 -13.75
N ALA A 37 20.33 -9.59 -14.58
CA ALA A 37 20.14 -9.24 -15.98
C ALA A 37 19.45 -7.87 -16.16
N ASP A 38 18.53 -7.53 -15.24
CA ASP A 38 17.87 -6.23 -15.18
C ASP A 38 17.58 -5.86 -13.71
N PRO A 39 18.54 -5.22 -13.01
CA PRO A 39 18.38 -4.88 -11.60
C PRO A 39 17.27 -3.85 -11.37
N VAL A 40 17.05 -2.94 -12.31
CA VAL A 40 16.05 -1.88 -12.16
C VAL A 40 14.65 -2.48 -12.20
N ASN A 41 14.40 -3.39 -13.14
CA ASN A 41 13.14 -4.13 -13.21
C ASN A 41 12.92 -4.99 -11.97
N TYR A 42 13.97 -5.67 -11.47
CA TYR A 42 13.89 -6.45 -10.24
C TYR A 42 13.48 -5.60 -9.03
N ILE A 43 14.15 -4.47 -8.79
CA ILE A 43 13.84 -3.59 -7.65
C ILE A 43 12.41 -3.05 -7.78
N THR A 44 11.99 -2.68 -8.99
CA THR A 44 10.66 -2.12 -9.24
C THR A 44 9.55 -3.14 -8.97
N HIS A 45 9.72 -4.39 -9.44
CA HIS A 45 8.76 -5.45 -9.16
C HIS A 45 8.76 -5.85 -7.69
N LEU A 46 9.95 -6.00 -7.06
CA LEU A 46 10.04 -6.33 -5.65
C LEU A 46 9.31 -5.29 -4.79
N THR A 47 9.62 -4.01 -4.97
CA THR A 47 8.98 -2.94 -4.17
C THR A 47 7.47 -2.83 -4.44
N GLY A 48 7.03 -3.07 -5.68
CA GLY A 48 5.62 -3.10 -6.06
C GLY A 48 4.84 -4.29 -5.47
N ASP A 49 5.39 -5.50 -5.58
CA ASP A 49 4.80 -6.74 -5.03
C ASP A 49 4.64 -6.61 -3.50
N TRP A 50 5.68 -6.13 -2.80
CA TRP A 50 5.60 -5.89 -1.35
C TRP A 50 4.58 -4.81 -0.99
N ALA A 51 4.46 -3.73 -1.77
CA ALA A 51 3.41 -2.72 -1.55
C ALA A 51 2.00 -3.34 -1.62
N LEU A 52 1.75 -4.17 -2.65
CA LEU A 52 0.48 -4.84 -2.86
C LEU A 52 0.19 -5.87 -1.78
N TRP A 53 1.16 -6.74 -1.45
CA TRP A 53 0.98 -7.77 -0.41
C TRP A 53 0.71 -7.15 0.96
N ILE A 54 1.43 -6.09 1.34
CA ILE A 54 1.21 -5.42 2.63
C ILE A 54 -0.16 -4.71 2.64
N LEU A 55 -0.59 -4.14 1.52
CA LEU A 55 -1.94 -3.59 1.37
C LEU A 55 -3.01 -4.68 1.56
N LEU A 56 -2.85 -5.84 0.92
CA LEU A 56 -3.73 -6.99 1.06
C LEU A 56 -3.74 -7.54 2.49
N MET A 57 -2.57 -7.62 3.16
CA MET A 57 -2.48 -8.00 4.58
C MET A 57 -3.26 -7.04 5.47
N SER A 58 -3.16 -5.73 5.25
CA SER A 58 -3.96 -4.72 5.97
C SER A 58 -5.47 -4.89 5.74
N LEU A 59 -5.86 -5.25 4.51
CA LEU A 59 -7.23 -5.62 4.16
C LEU A 59 -7.65 -6.97 4.75
N ALA A 60 -6.73 -7.90 5.05
CA ALA A 60 -7.07 -9.19 5.65
C ALA A 60 -7.42 -9.08 7.14
N VAL A 61 -6.89 -8.08 7.86
CA VAL A 61 -7.09 -7.96 9.32
C VAL A 61 -8.57 -7.94 9.75
N THR A 62 -9.43 -7.23 9.02
CA THR A 62 -10.86 -7.11 9.35
C THR A 62 -11.64 -8.42 9.19
N PRO A 63 -11.61 -9.12 8.03
CA PRO A 63 -12.29 -10.40 7.89
C PRO A 63 -11.74 -11.46 8.85
N VAL A 64 -10.42 -11.53 9.04
CA VAL A 64 -9.78 -12.47 9.98
C VAL A 64 -10.32 -12.27 11.40
N ARG A 65 -10.40 -11.04 11.89
CA ARG A 65 -10.99 -10.74 13.21
C ARG A 65 -12.44 -11.19 13.35
N ARG A 66 -13.22 -11.15 12.27
CA ARG A 66 -14.66 -11.51 12.30
C ARG A 66 -14.89 -13.01 12.28
N ILE A 67 -14.05 -13.74 11.56
CA ILE A 67 -14.15 -15.21 11.45
C ILE A 67 -13.51 -15.88 12.68
N HIS A 68 -12.32 -15.42 13.08
CA HIS A 68 -11.60 -15.93 14.24
C HIS A 68 -11.51 -14.86 15.33
N SER A 69 -12.46 -14.88 16.27
CA SER A 69 -12.53 -13.93 17.38
C SER A 69 -11.27 -13.95 18.28
N SER A 70 -10.59 -15.09 18.37
CA SER A 70 -9.30 -15.24 19.07
C SER A 70 -8.18 -14.38 18.47
N LEU A 71 -8.26 -14.06 17.18
CA LEU A 71 -7.30 -13.23 16.44
C LEU A 71 -7.71 -11.75 16.37
N ALA A 72 -8.73 -11.33 17.14
CA ALA A 72 -9.20 -9.95 17.12
C ALA A 72 -8.12 -8.92 17.51
N TRP A 73 -7.08 -9.34 18.23
CA TRP A 73 -5.94 -8.50 18.60
C TRP A 73 -5.14 -7.97 17.40
N LEU A 74 -5.18 -8.65 16.23
CA LEU A 74 -4.52 -8.23 14.99
C LEU A 74 -4.96 -6.82 14.53
N ILE A 75 -6.15 -6.38 14.95
CA ILE A 75 -6.64 -5.02 14.65
C ILE A 75 -5.67 -3.94 15.15
N ARG A 76 -4.87 -4.23 16.18
CA ARG A 76 -3.85 -3.32 16.73
C ARG A 76 -2.63 -3.15 15.83
N LEU A 77 -2.42 -4.07 14.87
CA LEU A 77 -1.35 -4.02 13.88
C LEU A 77 -1.80 -3.37 12.57
N ARG A 78 -3.12 -3.33 12.28
CA ARG A 78 -3.67 -2.84 11.02
C ARG A 78 -3.11 -1.48 10.58
N ARG A 79 -3.04 -0.52 11.51
CA ARG A 79 -2.52 0.84 11.19
C ARG A 79 -1.06 0.77 10.75
N MET A 80 -0.24 0.01 11.48
CA MET A 80 1.18 -0.12 11.19
C MET A 80 1.41 -0.80 9.83
N ILE A 81 0.71 -1.90 9.56
CA ILE A 81 0.76 -2.60 8.27
C ILE A 81 0.36 -1.64 7.13
N GLY A 82 -0.73 -0.87 7.32
CA GLY A 82 -1.15 0.13 6.32
C GLY A 82 -0.12 1.24 6.05
N LEU A 83 0.61 1.69 7.07
CA LEU A 83 1.70 2.66 6.89
C LEU A 83 2.86 2.07 6.09
N TYR A 84 3.17 0.79 6.30
CA TYR A 84 4.17 0.10 5.48
C TYR A 84 3.71 -0.10 4.03
N ALA A 85 2.42 -0.36 3.79
CA ALA A 85 1.92 -0.41 2.42
C ALA A 85 2.17 0.92 1.68
N PHE A 86 1.96 2.05 2.36
CA PHE A 86 2.28 3.37 1.81
C PHE A 86 3.79 3.62 1.66
N PHE A 87 4.60 3.17 2.63
CA PHE A 87 6.06 3.24 2.53
C PHE A 87 6.58 2.50 1.29
N TYR A 88 6.15 1.25 1.08
CA TYR A 88 6.54 0.49 -0.11
C TYR A 88 5.94 1.04 -1.40
N ALA A 89 4.70 1.56 -1.38
CA ALA A 89 4.13 2.23 -2.55
C ALA A 89 4.92 3.50 -2.93
N THR A 90 5.44 4.23 -1.94
CA THR A 90 6.30 5.39 -2.16
C THR A 90 7.67 4.96 -2.68
N LEU A 91 8.23 3.88 -2.14
CA LEU A 91 9.48 3.31 -2.65
C LEU A 91 9.33 2.85 -4.10
N HIS A 92 8.22 2.18 -4.45
CA HIS A 92 7.90 1.77 -5.81
C HIS A 92 7.71 2.96 -6.77
N LEU A 93 7.05 4.03 -6.33
CA LEU A 93 6.98 5.27 -7.13
C LEU A 93 8.36 5.92 -7.28
N ALA A 94 9.18 5.85 -6.23
CA ALA A 94 10.54 6.38 -6.24
C ALA A 94 11.45 5.61 -7.21
N THR A 95 11.28 4.29 -7.39
CA THR A 95 12.06 3.56 -8.41
C THR A 95 11.79 4.09 -9.81
N TYR A 96 10.55 4.43 -10.13
CA TYR A 96 10.24 5.07 -11.41
C TYR A 96 10.94 6.43 -11.56
N VAL A 97 10.82 7.29 -10.55
CA VAL A 97 11.44 8.63 -10.59
C VAL A 97 12.96 8.54 -10.69
N PHE A 98 13.61 7.74 -9.85
CA PHE A 98 15.07 7.75 -9.74
C PHE A 98 15.78 6.78 -10.68
N LEU A 99 15.09 5.77 -11.23
CA LEU A 99 15.72 4.75 -12.07
C LEU A 99 15.20 4.73 -13.53
N PHE A 100 13.99 5.21 -13.81
CA PHE A 100 13.39 5.14 -15.15
C PHE A 100 13.19 6.50 -15.83
N SER A 101 12.95 7.57 -15.08
CA SER A 101 12.57 8.86 -15.66
C SER A 101 13.69 9.61 -16.41
N GLY A 102 14.91 9.08 -16.38
CA GLY A 102 16.12 9.76 -16.86
C GLY A 102 16.86 10.56 -15.78
N TYR A 103 16.43 10.47 -14.52
CA TYR A 103 17.15 11.06 -13.39
C TYR A 103 18.51 10.39 -13.18
N ASP A 104 19.59 11.15 -13.26
CA ASP A 104 20.94 10.65 -12.99
C ASP A 104 21.26 10.72 -11.48
N THR A 105 21.09 9.58 -10.81
CA THR A 105 21.40 9.44 -9.39
C THR A 105 22.89 9.59 -9.08
N ALA A 106 23.78 9.18 -9.98
CA ALA A 106 25.22 9.27 -9.75
C ALA A 106 25.66 10.73 -9.78
N THR A 107 25.23 11.49 -10.79
CA THR A 107 25.51 12.92 -10.91
C THR A 107 24.89 13.72 -9.77
N ALA A 108 23.65 13.41 -9.37
CA ALA A 108 23.00 14.07 -8.23
C ALA A 108 23.78 13.86 -6.92
N ILE A 109 24.26 12.64 -6.65
CA ILE A 109 25.04 12.33 -5.45
C ILE A 109 26.42 12.99 -5.52
N ASP A 110 27.07 12.97 -6.69
CA ASP A 110 28.37 13.61 -6.88
C ASP A 110 28.29 15.13 -6.64
N GLY A 111 27.25 15.78 -7.17
CA GLY A 111 27.00 17.20 -6.91
C GLY A 111 26.87 17.50 -5.42
N LEU A 112 26.13 16.69 -4.67
CA LEU A 112 26.02 16.83 -3.21
C LEU A 112 27.37 16.69 -2.50
N ARG A 113 28.21 15.73 -2.92
CA ARG A 113 29.57 15.53 -2.36
C ARG A 113 30.49 16.73 -2.62
N HIS A 114 30.27 17.44 -3.74
CA HIS A 114 31.00 18.65 -4.11
C HIS A 114 30.34 19.95 -3.65
N GLY A 115 29.38 19.89 -2.71
CA GLY A 115 28.73 21.07 -2.13
C GLY A 115 27.65 21.72 -3.02
N LYS A 116 27.34 21.15 -4.19
CA LYS A 116 26.26 21.62 -5.07
C LYS A 116 24.91 21.06 -4.60
N LEU A 117 24.35 21.65 -3.55
CA LEU A 117 23.05 21.24 -2.99
C LEU A 117 21.87 21.33 -3.97
N GLY A 118 22.01 22.10 -5.06
CA GLY A 118 21.01 22.23 -6.12
C GLY A 118 21.03 21.13 -7.18
N GLU A 119 22.10 20.32 -7.24
CA GLU A 119 22.26 19.31 -8.31
C GLU A 119 21.11 18.29 -8.36
N PRO A 120 20.63 17.73 -7.23
CA PRO A 120 19.49 16.82 -7.26
C PRO A 120 18.23 17.44 -7.87
N PHE A 121 18.00 18.74 -7.68
CA PHE A 121 16.85 19.45 -8.25
C PHE A 121 17.05 19.74 -9.74
N HIS A 122 18.29 20.01 -10.16
CA HIS A 122 18.63 20.15 -11.57
C HIS A 122 18.35 18.83 -12.32
N GLN A 123 18.84 17.71 -11.80
CA GLN A 123 18.59 16.38 -12.39
C GLN A 123 17.09 16.05 -12.43
N PHE A 124 16.34 16.44 -11.39
CA PHE A 124 14.88 16.29 -11.40
C PHE A 124 14.21 17.16 -12.46
N ALA A 125 14.64 18.42 -12.62
CA ALA A 125 14.11 19.32 -13.64
C ALA A 125 14.38 18.79 -15.07
N LEU A 126 15.53 18.15 -15.30
CA LEU A 126 15.84 17.48 -16.57
C LEU A 126 14.94 16.26 -16.83
N ALA A 127 14.63 15.48 -15.79
CA ALA A 127 13.73 14.33 -15.88
C ALA A 127 12.24 14.72 -16.03
N TRP A 128 11.87 15.94 -15.63
CA TRP A 128 10.48 16.39 -15.57
C TRP A 128 9.67 16.21 -16.86
N PRO A 129 10.19 16.54 -18.07
CA PRO A 129 9.43 16.36 -19.31
C PRO A 129 9.06 14.90 -19.56
N ALA A 130 9.98 13.96 -19.28
CA ALA A 130 9.73 12.52 -19.42
C ALA A 130 8.67 12.06 -18.42
N ILE A 131 8.78 12.49 -17.15
CA ILE A 131 7.78 12.19 -16.11
C ILE A 131 6.39 12.66 -16.54
N TRP A 132 6.28 13.89 -17.04
CA TRP A 132 5.01 14.46 -17.47
C TRP A 132 4.39 13.70 -18.65
N VAL A 133 5.19 13.37 -19.66
CA VAL A 133 4.75 12.56 -20.81
C VAL A 133 4.24 11.20 -20.33
N ASP A 134 4.96 10.55 -19.43
CA ASP A 134 4.59 9.23 -18.92
C ASP A 134 3.30 9.28 -18.08
N ILE A 135 3.12 10.28 -17.22
CA ILE A 135 1.87 10.48 -16.46
C ILE A 135 0.68 10.72 -17.41
N THR A 136 0.87 11.48 -18.48
CA THR A 136 -0.24 11.83 -19.40
C THR A 136 -0.55 10.75 -20.42
N LYS A 137 0.43 9.93 -20.81
CA LYS A 137 0.29 8.93 -21.87
C LYS A 137 0.11 7.51 -21.35
N ARG A 138 0.63 7.17 -20.18
CA ARG A 138 0.62 5.78 -19.67
C ARG A 138 -0.51 5.57 -18.67
N LYS A 139 -1.56 4.88 -19.12
CA LYS A 139 -2.75 4.58 -18.29
C LYS A 139 -2.41 3.84 -17.00
N PHE A 140 -1.45 2.90 -17.04
CA PHE A 140 -1.04 2.19 -15.83
C PHE A 140 -0.40 3.12 -14.80
N ILE A 141 0.41 4.11 -15.22
CA ILE A 141 0.98 5.11 -14.31
C ILE A 141 -0.12 5.96 -13.69
N GLN A 142 -1.13 6.39 -14.47
CA GLN A 142 -2.25 7.17 -13.94
C GLN A 142 -3.00 6.45 -12.83
N VAL A 143 -3.31 5.16 -13.03
CA VAL A 143 -4.01 4.35 -12.03
C VAL A 143 -3.13 4.07 -10.82
N GLY A 144 -1.85 3.78 -11.02
CA GLY A 144 -0.89 3.61 -9.93
C GLY A 144 -0.72 4.87 -9.09
N PHE A 145 -0.59 6.03 -9.75
CA PHE A 145 -0.52 7.33 -9.09
C PHE A 145 -1.81 7.67 -8.34
N ALA A 146 -2.98 7.39 -8.91
CA ALA A 146 -4.26 7.56 -8.21
C ALA A 146 -4.34 6.68 -6.95
N ALA A 147 -3.89 5.43 -7.01
CA ALA A 147 -3.79 4.55 -5.85
C ALA A 147 -2.85 5.13 -4.78
N TRP A 148 -1.68 5.63 -5.18
CA TRP A 148 -0.72 6.28 -4.30
C TRP A 148 -1.30 7.54 -3.62
N VAL A 149 -2.01 8.40 -4.36
CA VAL A 149 -2.69 9.58 -3.81
C VAL A 149 -3.74 9.20 -2.77
N ILE A 150 -4.51 8.14 -3.01
CA ILE A 150 -5.45 7.61 -2.01
C ILE A 150 -4.68 7.17 -0.76
N LEU A 151 -3.62 6.36 -0.92
CA LEU A 151 -2.82 5.87 0.22
C LEU A 151 -2.14 7.02 0.99
N LEU A 152 -1.69 8.06 0.30
CA LEU A 152 -1.16 9.28 0.90
C LEU A 152 -2.21 9.95 1.79
N ALA A 153 -3.42 10.17 1.26
CA ALA A 153 -4.51 10.77 2.01
C ALA A 153 -4.87 9.95 3.27
N LEU A 154 -4.88 8.61 3.17
CA LEU A 154 -5.10 7.71 4.31
C LEU A 154 -3.97 7.78 5.33
N THR A 155 -2.73 7.95 4.88
CA THR A 155 -1.55 8.03 5.75
C THR A 155 -1.53 9.33 6.53
N ILE A 156 -1.76 10.47 5.85
CA ILE A 156 -1.86 11.80 6.47
C ILE A 156 -3.00 11.85 7.50
N THR A 157 -4.10 11.14 7.24
CA THR A 157 -5.27 11.09 8.13
C THR A 157 -5.23 9.94 9.14
N SER A 158 -4.11 9.21 9.23
CA SER A 158 -3.91 8.12 10.19
C SER A 158 -3.69 8.54 11.66
N PRO A 159 -3.16 9.74 12.00
CA PRO A 159 -2.99 10.15 13.40
C PRO A 159 -4.31 10.32 14.15
N GLN A 160 -4.32 9.94 15.43
CA GLN A 160 -5.51 10.03 16.30
C GLN A 160 -6.03 11.47 16.44
N ARG A 161 -5.15 12.46 16.33
CA ARG A 161 -5.53 13.89 16.35
C ARG A 161 -6.44 14.23 15.17
N VAL A 162 -6.11 13.76 13.97
CA VAL A 162 -6.87 14.04 12.74
C VAL A 162 -8.22 13.30 12.77
N LEU A 163 -8.26 12.06 13.26
CA LEU A 163 -9.51 11.33 13.47
C LEU A 163 -10.49 12.09 14.38
N ARG A 164 -9.99 12.65 15.48
CA ARG A 164 -10.82 13.45 16.40
C ARG A 164 -11.32 14.74 15.75
N TRP A 165 -10.49 15.39 14.93
CA TRP A 165 -10.83 16.62 14.24
C TRP A 165 -11.86 16.42 13.11
N MET A 166 -11.67 15.43 12.25
CA MET A 166 -12.59 15.16 11.11
C MET A 166 -13.93 14.55 11.53
N GLY A 167 -13.98 13.96 12.73
CA GLY A 167 -15.08 13.14 13.20
C GLY A 167 -15.06 11.72 12.60
N GLY A 168 -15.45 10.73 13.41
CA GLY A 168 -15.32 9.31 13.05
C GLY A 168 -16.07 8.90 11.77
N LYS A 169 -17.23 9.51 11.48
CA LYS A 169 -18.03 9.20 10.28
C LYS A 169 -17.30 9.58 9.00
N ASN A 170 -16.76 10.80 8.92
CA ASN A 170 -16.04 11.28 7.74
C ASN A 170 -14.69 10.58 7.59
N TRP A 171 -13.97 10.38 8.70
CA TRP A 171 -12.75 9.59 8.71
C TRP A 171 -12.98 8.17 8.17
N GLN A 172 -14.07 7.51 8.56
CA GLN A 172 -14.42 6.18 8.08
C GLN A 172 -14.86 6.18 6.60
N ARG A 173 -15.51 7.24 6.11
CA ARG A 173 -15.80 7.42 4.67
C ARG A 173 -14.49 7.48 3.88
N LEU A 174 -13.56 8.34 4.29
CA LEU A 174 -12.25 8.46 3.65
C LEU A 174 -11.48 7.14 3.70
N HIS A 175 -11.43 6.48 4.85
CA HIS A 175 -10.69 5.21 5.01
C HIS A 175 -11.31 4.02 4.28
N ARG A 176 -12.53 4.14 3.74
CA ARG A 176 -13.08 3.13 2.82
C ARG A 176 -12.48 3.23 1.41
N LEU A 177 -11.84 4.34 1.06
CA LEU A 177 -11.12 4.46 -0.21
C LEU A 177 -9.95 3.48 -0.33
N VAL A 178 -9.50 2.86 0.77
CA VAL A 178 -8.52 1.77 0.74
C VAL A 178 -8.96 0.60 -0.17
N TYR A 179 -10.27 0.37 -0.33
CA TYR A 179 -10.77 -0.64 -1.26
C TYR A 179 -10.55 -0.23 -2.71
N LEU A 180 -10.76 1.06 -3.02
CA LEU A 180 -10.46 1.60 -4.34
C LEU A 180 -8.95 1.57 -4.62
N ALA A 181 -8.12 1.89 -3.62
CA ALA A 181 -6.67 1.78 -3.75
C ALA A 181 -6.23 0.34 -4.07
N GLY A 182 -6.82 -0.66 -3.40
CA GLY A 182 -6.53 -2.07 -3.69
C GLY A 182 -6.94 -2.50 -5.10
N ILE A 183 -8.13 -2.09 -5.54
CA ILE A 183 -8.61 -2.37 -6.91
C ILE A 183 -7.71 -1.68 -7.95
N ALA A 184 -7.40 -0.40 -7.72
CA ALA A 184 -6.51 0.37 -8.59
C ALA A 184 -5.11 -0.26 -8.67
N ALA A 185 -4.55 -0.73 -7.56
CA ALA A 185 -3.25 -1.41 -7.54
C ALA A 185 -3.26 -2.70 -8.38
N VAL A 186 -4.32 -3.51 -8.30
CA VAL A 186 -4.47 -4.72 -9.14
C VAL A 186 -4.63 -4.37 -10.62
N ILE A 187 -5.44 -3.36 -10.95
CA ILE A 187 -5.60 -2.88 -12.34
C ILE A 187 -4.27 -2.37 -12.89
N HIS A 188 -3.55 -1.57 -12.11
CA HIS A 188 -2.22 -1.08 -12.42
C HIS A 188 -1.27 -2.25 -12.76
N TYR A 189 -1.27 -3.32 -11.96
CA TYR A 189 -0.43 -4.49 -12.20
C TYR A 189 -0.84 -5.25 -13.47
N TRP A 190 -2.13 -5.47 -13.70
CA TRP A 190 -2.61 -6.11 -14.93
C TRP A 190 -2.24 -5.36 -16.21
N TRP A 191 -2.24 -4.03 -16.18
CA TRP A 191 -1.83 -3.21 -17.33
C TRP A 191 -0.32 -3.10 -17.50
N LEU A 192 0.47 -3.42 -16.47
CA LEU A 192 1.93 -3.48 -16.55
C LEU A 192 2.39 -4.76 -17.26
N VAL A 193 1.77 -5.89 -16.94
CA VAL A 193 2.20 -7.19 -17.48
C VAL A 193 1.76 -7.38 -18.93
N LYS A 194 2.56 -8.13 -19.69
CA LYS A 194 2.20 -8.51 -21.06
C LYS A 194 0.97 -9.42 -21.06
N THR A 195 0.23 -9.41 -22.16
CA THR A 195 -0.89 -10.32 -22.37
C THR A 195 -0.44 -11.78 -22.22
N GLY A 196 -1.26 -12.60 -21.55
CA GLY A 196 -0.95 -14.00 -21.23
C GLY A 196 -0.13 -14.21 -19.94
N VAL A 197 0.41 -13.17 -19.32
CA VAL A 197 1.09 -13.28 -18.02
C VAL A 197 0.08 -13.24 -16.89
N THR A 198 0.02 -14.31 -16.10
CA THR A 198 -0.94 -14.47 -14.99
C THR A 198 -0.37 -14.11 -13.62
N ARG A 199 0.80 -13.46 -13.57
CA ARG A 199 1.45 -13.00 -12.32
C ARG A 199 0.50 -12.24 -11.37
N PRO A 200 -0.39 -11.32 -11.84
CA PRO A 200 -1.29 -10.59 -10.94
C PRO A 200 -2.53 -11.39 -10.49
N LEU A 201 -2.73 -12.60 -11.02
CA LEU A 201 -3.93 -13.41 -10.75
C LEU A 201 -4.08 -13.79 -9.26
N PRO A 202 -3.04 -14.27 -8.55
CA PRO A 202 -3.16 -14.60 -7.13
C PRO A 202 -3.60 -13.39 -6.29
N ASP A 203 -3.02 -12.21 -6.54
CA ASP A 203 -3.37 -10.98 -5.81
C ASP A 203 -4.80 -10.54 -6.11
N THR A 204 -5.26 -10.73 -7.34
CA THR A 204 -6.65 -10.47 -7.75
C THR A 204 -7.62 -11.37 -7.01
N LEU A 205 -7.32 -12.67 -6.90
CA LEU A 205 -8.16 -13.64 -6.19
C LEU A 205 -8.22 -13.33 -4.69
N VAL A 206 -7.07 -12.99 -4.08
CA VAL A 206 -7.01 -12.58 -2.68
C VAL A 206 -7.84 -11.33 -2.45
N LEU A 207 -7.67 -10.29 -3.28
CA LEU A 207 -8.46 -9.07 -3.16
C LEU A 207 -9.96 -9.34 -3.33
N ALA A 208 -10.34 -10.09 -4.36
CA ALA A 208 -11.73 -10.44 -4.63
C ALA A 208 -12.37 -11.19 -3.45
N LEU A 209 -11.67 -12.18 -2.89
CA LEU A 209 -12.11 -12.90 -1.70
C LEU A 209 -12.27 -11.96 -0.50
N LEU A 210 -11.28 -11.11 -0.23
CA LEU A 210 -11.30 -10.18 0.91
C LEU A 210 -12.43 -9.15 0.80
N LEU A 211 -12.75 -8.68 -0.40
CA LEU A 211 -13.86 -7.76 -0.65
C LEU A 211 -15.20 -8.51 -0.62
N GLY A 212 -15.29 -9.69 -1.22
CA GLY A 212 -16.48 -10.54 -1.23
C GLY A 212 -16.96 -10.88 0.18
N ILE A 213 -16.06 -11.32 1.07
CA ILE A 213 -16.37 -11.60 2.49
C ILE A 213 -17.00 -10.38 3.18
N ARG A 214 -16.55 -9.16 2.86
CA ARG A 214 -17.10 -7.93 3.45
C ARG A 214 -18.51 -7.62 2.96
N VAL A 215 -18.76 -7.84 1.67
CA VAL A 215 -20.09 -7.66 1.06
C VAL A 215 -21.07 -8.62 1.72
N VAL A 216 -20.72 -9.90 1.84
CA VAL A 216 -21.53 -10.92 2.53
C VAL A 216 -21.88 -10.47 3.95
N PHE A 217 -20.88 -10.07 4.75
CA PHE A 217 -21.13 -9.59 6.12
C PHE A 217 -21.99 -8.32 6.18
N ALA A 218 -21.89 -7.43 5.20
CA ALA A 218 -22.72 -6.23 5.14
C ALA A 218 -24.19 -6.58 4.84
N ILE A 219 -24.43 -7.52 3.93
CA ILE A 219 -25.76 -8.01 3.58
C ILE A 219 -26.39 -8.74 4.79
N MET A 220 -25.68 -9.68 5.41
CA MET A 220 -26.17 -10.40 6.59
C MET A 220 -26.59 -9.46 7.73
N LYS A 221 -25.80 -8.39 7.96
CA LYS A 221 -26.13 -7.39 8.98
C LYS A 221 -27.45 -6.67 8.67
N ARG A 222 -27.67 -6.28 7.41
CA ARG A 222 -28.90 -5.58 6.97
C ARG A 222 -30.15 -6.47 7.13
N VAL A 223 -30.03 -7.75 6.73
CA VAL A 223 -31.13 -8.72 6.89
C VAL A 223 -31.50 -8.92 8.36
N ARG A 224 -30.50 -9.01 9.25
CA ARG A 224 -30.75 -9.16 10.70
C ARG A 224 -31.39 -7.93 11.33
N SER A 225 -31.03 -6.71 10.90
CA SER A 225 -31.66 -5.47 11.38
C SER A 225 -33.07 -5.24 10.84
N GLY A 226 -33.41 -5.80 9.68
CA GLY A 226 -34.78 -5.72 9.12
C GLY A 226 -35.77 -6.68 9.79
N ARG A 227 -35.30 -7.73 10.46
CA ARG A 227 -36.14 -8.72 11.17
C ARG A 227 -36.55 -8.32 12.59
N SER A 228 -35.95 -7.28 13.17
CA SER A 228 -36.39 -6.73 14.46
C SER A 228 -37.58 -5.78 14.25
N VAL A 229 -38.77 -6.35 14.04
CA VAL A 229 -40.07 -5.63 14.09
C VAL A 229 -40.47 -5.50 15.57
N PRO A 230 -41.12 -4.39 16.00
CA PRO A 230 -41.48 -4.19 17.40
C PRO A 230 -42.48 -5.25 17.83
N VAL A 231 -42.24 -5.92 18.96
CA VAL A 231 -43.33 -6.56 19.69
C VAL A 231 -44.21 -5.41 20.16
N THR A 232 -45.30 -5.15 19.44
CA THR A 232 -46.40 -4.35 19.95
C THR A 232 -46.86 -5.02 21.24
N SER A 233 -46.49 -4.45 22.38
CA SER A 233 -47.07 -4.77 23.67
C SER A 233 -48.56 -4.39 23.61
N ALA A 234 -49.37 -5.33 23.16
CA ALA A 234 -50.79 -5.35 23.45
C ALA A 234 -50.93 -5.78 24.91
N SER A 235 -51.15 -4.82 25.79
CA SER A 235 -51.71 -5.00 27.14
C SER A 235 -52.70 -3.84 27.30
N VAL A 236 -53.99 -4.10 27.03
CA VAL A 236 -55.04 -4.45 28.00
C VAL A 236 -55.26 -3.30 28.98
#